data_AF-A0A223NXW7-F1
#
_entry.id   AF-A0A223NXW7-F1
#
_cell.length_a   1.000
_cell.length_b   1.000
_cell.length_c   1.000
_cell.angle_alpha   90.00
_cell.angle_beta   90.00
_cell.angle_gamma   90.00
#
_symmetry.space_group_name_H-M   'P 1'
#
loop_
_entity.id
_entity.type
_entity.pdbx_description
1 polymer ?
#
loop_
_entity_poly.entity_id
_entity_poly.type
_entity_poly.pdbx_seq_one_letter_code
_entity_poly.pdbx_strand_id
1 'polypeptide(L)'
;MTPQQAIQQLQDLAKGSKEAMKRAEFTVNNNIALTAIALAPENTSKLVESIEILETDRGSSVIVGAPYSGYVEFGTGPFAADYVAELPESWKDEAMKFFVNGEGHSQAHPFFYPAVQQHIPELIPEVEKELEKLTK
;
A
#
# COMPACT_ATOMS: atom_id res chain seq x y z
N MET A 1 -43.09 5.63 5.81
CA MET A 1 -41.77 6.07 6.28
C MET A 1 -41.89 7.50 6.79
N THR A 2 -41.54 7.75 8.04
CA THR A 2 -41.49 9.10 8.61
C THR A 2 -40.20 9.81 8.22
N PRO A 3 -40.12 11.15 8.31
CA PRO A 3 -38.87 11.88 8.12
C PRO A 3 -37.73 11.36 9.00
N GLN A 4 -38.00 11.03 10.27
CA GLN A 4 -37.01 10.44 11.18
C GLN A 4 -36.52 9.07 10.70
N GLN A 5 -37.42 8.23 10.18
CA GLN A 5 -37.03 6.91 9.63
C GLN A 5 -36.15 7.07 8.38
N ALA A 6 -36.45 8.05 7.51
CA ALA A 6 -35.62 8.34 6.34
C ALA A 6 -34.22 8.85 6.74
N ILE A 7 -34.13 9.74 7.73
CA ILE A 7 -32.84 10.24 8.25
C ILE A 7 -32.00 9.09 8.82
N GLN A 8 -32.61 8.20 9.61
CA GLN A 8 -31.88 7.07 10.19
C GLN A 8 -31.34 6.14 9.10
N GLN A 9 -32.14 5.82 8.09
CA GLN A 9 -31.70 4.99 6.96
C GLN A 9 -30.51 5.60 6.21
N LEU A 10 -30.50 6.92 6.01
CA LEU A 10 -29.37 7.61 5.39
C LEU A 10 -28.11 7.56 6.26
N GLN A 11 -28.24 7.68 7.58
CA GLN A 11 -27.11 7.56 8.51
C GLN A 11 -26.53 6.14 8.52
N ASP A 12 -27.39 5.13 8.51
CA ASP A 12 -26.97 3.73 8.48
C ASP A 12 -26.28 3.39 7.16
N LEU A 13 -26.78 3.89 6.02
CA LEU A 13 -26.14 3.74 4.71
C LEU A 13 -24.78 4.43 4.65
N ALA A 14 -24.66 5.64 5.19
CA ALA A 14 -23.39 6.37 5.24
C ALA A 14 -22.35 5.61 6.08
N LYS A 15 -22.76 5.09 7.24
CA LYS A 15 -21.90 4.25 8.09
C LYS A 15 -21.51 2.96 7.37
N GLY A 16 -22.48 2.25 6.77
CA GLY A 16 -22.25 1.02 6.03
C GLY A 16 -21.26 1.22 4.88
N SER A 17 -21.41 2.31 4.13
CA SER A 17 -20.52 2.66 3.00
C SER A 17 -19.10 2.94 3.49
N LYS A 18 -18.94 3.63 4.62
CA LYS A 18 -17.61 3.87 5.24
C LYS A 18 -16.93 2.55 5.60
N GLU A 19 -17.66 1.63 6.23
CA GLU A 19 -17.09 0.33 6.63
C GLU A 19 -16.82 -0.58 5.41
N ALA A 20 -17.64 -0.48 4.35
CA ALA A 20 -17.38 -1.15 3.07
C ALA A 20 -16.06 -0.69 2.44
N MET A 21 -15.83 0.64 2.37
CA MET A 21 -14.58 1.19 1.87
C MET A 21 -13.36 0.72 2.68
N LYS A 22 -13.47 0.71 4.02
CA LYS A 22 -12.38 0.22 4.89
C LYS A 22 -12.05 -1.24 4.65
N ARG A 23 -13.06 -2.10 4.48
CA ARG A 23 -12.84 -3.53 4.20
C ARG A 23 -12.16 -3.73 2.84
N ALA A 24 -12.61 -3.00 1.82
CA ALA A 24 -12.00 -3.06 0.50
C ALA A 24 -10.53 -2.63 0.52
N GLU A 25 -10.25 -1.50 1.18
CA GLU A 25 -8.88 -1.01 1.36
C GLU A 25 -8.01 -2.03 2.13
N PHE A 26 -8.53 -2.61 3.21
CA PHE A 26 -7.82 -3.65 3.96
C PHE A 26 -7.50 -4.87 3.10
N THR A 27 -8.45 -5.35 2.29
CA THR A 27 -8.22 -6.48 1.38
C THR A 27 -7.10 -6.19 0.39
N VAL A 28 -7.12 -5.03 -0.26
CA VAL A 28 -6.06 -4.65 -1.21
C VAL A 28 -4.72 -4.48 -0.52
N ASN A 29 -4.69 -3.79 0.62
CA ASN A 29 -3.46 -3.60 1.39
C ASN A 29 -2.88 -4.92 1.89
N ASN A 30 -3.73 -5.88 2.25
CA ASN A 30 -3.29 -7.22 2.61
C ASN A 30 -2.63 -7.95 1.42
N ASN A 31 -3.21 -7.85 0.23
CA ASN A 31 -2.59 -8.41 -0.98
C ASN A 31 -1.25 -7.73 -1.30
N ILE A 32 -1.16 -6.40 -1.17
CA ILE A 32 0.09 -5.66 -1.32
C ILE A 32 1.13 -6.16 -0.32
N ALA A 33 0.79 -6.28 0.97
CA ALA A 33 1.72 -6.74 2.00
C ALA A 33 2.22 -8.16 1.73
N LEU A 34 1.33 -9.09 1.37
CA LEU A 34 1.70 -10.48 1.06
C LEU A 34 2.62 -10.57 -0.18
N THR A 35 2.33 -9.81 -1.23
CA THR A 35 3.17 -9.77 -2.44
C THR A 35 4.51 -9.10 -2.14
N ALA A 36 4.54 -8.02 -1.36
CA ALA A 36 5.78 -7.37 -0.95
C ALA A 36 6.66 -8.31 -0.12
N ILE A 37 6.08 -9.10 0.78
CA ILE A 37 6.78 -10.15 1.53
C ILE A 37 7.37 -11.21 0.60
N ALA A 38 6.62 -11.63 -0.42
CA ALA A 38 7.08 -12.65 -1.37
C ALA A 38 8.20 -12.15 -2.31
N LEU A 39 8.21 -10.86 -2.62
CA LEU A 39 9.24 -10.23 -3.46
C LEU A 39 10.48 -9.79 -2.68
N ALA A 40 10.37 -9.63 -1.36
CA ALA A 40 11.48 -9.20 -0.53
C ALA A 40 12.63 -10.22 -0.57
N PRO A 41 13.90 -9.76 -0.62
CA PRO A 41 15.05 -10.65 -0.72
C PRO A 41 15.20 -11.58 0.51
N GLU A 42 15.36 -12.88 0.28
CA GLU A 42 15.35 -13.95 1.29
C GLU A 42 16.32 -13.76 2.47
N ASN A 43 17.49 -13.15 2.22
CA ASN A 43 18.52 -12.95 3.24
C ASN A 43 18.22 -11.80 4.23
N THR A 44 17.01 -11.23 4.19
CA THR A 44 16.63 -10.08 4.99
C THR A 44 15.40 -10.38 5.86
N SER A 45 15.42 -11.43 6.69
CA SER A 45 14.27 -11.82 7.54
C SER A 45 13.67 -10.64 8.33
N LYS A 46 14.50 -9.68 8.77
CA LYS A 46 14.06 -8.43 9.43
C LYS A 46 13.28 -7.48 8.53
N LEU A 47 13.53 -7.49 7.22
CA LEU A 47 12.75 -6.71 6.24
C LEU A 47 11.35 -7.29 6.12
N VAL A 48 11.25 -8.60 5.88
CA VAL A 48 9.96 -9.32 5.78
C VAL A 48 9.11 -9.13 7.03
N GLU A 49 9.71 -9.33 8.21
CA GLU A 49 9.03 -9.13 9.50
C GLU A 49 8.59 -7.69 9.76
N SER A 50 9.15 -6.71 9.03
CA SER A 50 8.81 -5.30 9.17
C SER A 50 7.72 -4.81 8.22
N ILE A 51 7.24 -5.68 7.32
CA ILE A 51 6.13 -5.35 6.41
C ILE A 51 4.83 -5.68 7.13
N GLU A 52 4.03 -4.66 7.44
CA GLU A 52 2.78 -4.82 8.17
C GLU A 52 1.68 -3.89 7.66
N ILE A 53 0.44 -4.24 8.01
CA ILE A 53 -0.75 -3.41 7.74
C ILE A 53 -1.06 -2.63 9.03
N LEU A 54 -1.05 -1.31 8.93
CA LEU A 54 -1.52 -0.42 9.97
C LEU A 54 -2.99 -0.07 9.73
N GLU A 55 -3.87 -0.50 10.62
CA GLU A 55 -5.28 -0.11 10.62
C GLU A 55 -5.52 1.15 11.46
N THR A 56 -6.36 2.06 10.95
CA THR A 56 -6.75 3.29 11.62
C THR A 56 -8.26 3.54 11.47
N ASP A 57 -8.79 4.50 12.21
CA ASP A 57 -10.18 4.94 12.04
C ASP A 57 -10.50 5.49 10.63
N ARG A 58 -9.47 5.85 9.86
CA ARG A 58 -9.57 6.43 8.52
C ARG A 58 -9.43 5.42 7.40
N GLY A 59 -8.94 4.21 7.68
CA GLY A 59 -8.55 3.25 6.65
C GLY A 59 -7.38 2.38 7.10
N SER A 60 -6.73 1.72 6.16
CA SER A 60 -5.52 0.94 6.41
C SER A 60 -4.36 1.39 5.53
N SER A 61 -3.13 1.07 5.92
CA SER A 61 -1.94 1.38 5.12
C SER A 61 -0.92 0.27 5.26
N VAL A 62 -0.19 -0.02 4.21
CA VAL A 62 0.98 -0.91 4.30
C VAL A 62 2.21 -0.09 4.65
N ILE A 63 2.95 -0.53 5.66
CA ILE A 63 4.19 0.10 6.10
C ILE A 63 5.34 -0.89 6.07
N VAL A 64 6.56 -0.37 5.90
CA VAL A 64 7.80 -1.15 5.99
C VAL A 64 8.68 -0.52 7.06
N GLY A 65 8.74 -1.14 8.23
CA GLY A 65 9.39 -0.59 9.42
C GLY A 65 10.92 -0.67 9.42
N ALA A 66 11.53 -1.47 8.53
CA ALA A 66 12.98 -1.57 8.45
C ALA A 66 13.58 -0.23 7.96
N PRO A 67 14.50 0.41 8.72
CA PRO A 67 15.04 1.72 8.36
C PRO A 67 15.90 1.70 7.10
N TYR A 68 16.32 0.51 6.65
CA TYR A 68 17.10 0.31 5.44
C TYR A 68 16.26 -0.09 4.22
N SER A 69 14.94 -0.23 4.37
CA SER A 69 14.04 -0.73 3.33
C SER A 69 14.11 0.08 2.03
N GLY A 70 14.20 1.40 2.10
CA GLY A 70 14.32 2.23 0.91
C GLY A 70 15.63 2.01 0.13
N TYR A 71 16.75 1.73 0.81
CA TYR A 71 17.99 1.36 0.11
C TYR A 71 17.89 0.00 -0.58
N VAL A 72 17.05 -0.91 -0.05
CA VAL A 72 16.78 -2.21 -0.68
C VAL A 72 15.86 -2.02 -1.88
N GLU A 73 14.73 -1.32 -1.71
CA GLU A 73 13.76 -1.05 -2.77
C GLU A 73 14.42 -0.34 -3.96
N PHE A 74 15.12 0.76 -3.70
CA PHE A 74 15.60 1.66 -4.75
C PHE A 74 17.05 1.41 -5.16
N GLY A 75 17.82 0.64 -4.39
CA GLY A 75 19.27 0.53 -4.57
C GLY A 75 20.01 1.79 -4.12
N THR A 76 21.30 1.88 -4.42
CA THR A 76 22.14 3.04 -4.05
C THR A 76 23.11 3.47 -5.14
N GLY A 77 23.50 4.75 -5.09
CA GLY A 77 24.47 5.36 -6.00
C GLY A 77 24.13 5.15 -7.47
N PRO A 78 25.09 4.78 -8.32
CA PRO A 78 24.83 4.58 -9.75
C PRO A 78 23.74 3.54 -10.05
N PHE A 79 23.60 2.50 -9.22
CA PHE A 79 22.61 1.43 -9.44
C PHE A 79 21.18 1.84 -9.11
N ALA A 80 20.99 2.90 -8.31
CA ALA A 80 19.66 3.44 -8.08
C ALA A 80 19.12 4.17 -9.31
N ALA A 81 20.01 4.78 -10.11
CA ALA A 81 19.62 5.67 -11.20
C ALA A 81 18.74 4.96 -12.25
N ASP A 82 19.11 3.74 -12.65
CA ASP A 82 18.38 3.00 -13.69
C ASP A 82 16.95 2.66 -13.25
N TYR A 83 16.79 2.07 -12.06
CA TYR A 83 15.47 1.72 -11.54
C TYR A 83 14.62 2.97 -11.23
N VAL A 84 15.19 3.96 -10.53
CA VAL A 84 14.46 5.18 -10.15
C VAL A 84 14.03 6.00 -11.36
N ALA A 85 14.78 5.98 -12.46
CA ALA A 85 14.41 6.69 -13.68
C ALA A 85 13.08 6.20 -14.28
N GLU A 86 12.76 4.91 -14.13
CA GLU A 86 11.56 4.25 -14.65
C GLU A 86 10.31 4.48 -13.78
N LEU A 87 10.50 4.92 -12.54
CA LEU A 87 9.40 5.16 -11.60
C LEU A 87 8.57 6.39 -11.98
N PRO A 88 7.31 6.49 -11.55
CA PRO A 88 6.54 7.73 -11.60
C PRO A 88 7.10 8.76 -10.62
N GLU A 89 6.81 10.04 -10.85
CA GLU A 89 7.40 11.16 -10.09
C GLU A 89 7.25 11.03 -8.57
N SER A 90 6.06 10.63 -8.10
CA SER A 90 5.81 10.45 -6.67
C SER A 90 6.72 9.40 -6.01
N TRP A 91 7.12 8.38 -6.76
CA TRP A 91 8.05 7.35 -6.28
C TRP A 91 9.51 7.75 -6.43
N LYS A 92 9.83 8.66 -7.38
CA LYS A 92 11.13 9.32 -7.43
C LYS A 92 11.35 10.21 -6.22
N ASP A 93 10.33 10.98 -5.83
CA ASP A 93 10.35 11.81 -4.63
C ASP A 93 10.59 10.96 -3.37
N GLU A 94 9.95 9.80 -3.28
CA GLU A 94 10.18 8.86 -2.17
C GLU A 94 11.60 8.29 -2.19
N ALA A 95 12.08 7.85 -3.35
CA ALA A 95 13.45 7.34 -3.52
C ALA A 95 14.50 8.39 -3.12
N MET A 96 14.25 9.66 -3.40
CA MET A 96 15.16 10.76 -3.08
C MET A 96 15.36 10.95 -1.57
N LYS A 97 14.40 10.54 -0.72
CA LYS A 97 14.57 10.56 0.74
C LYS A 97 15.65 9.60 1.23
N PHE A 98 15.97 8.59 0.42
CA PHE A 98 17.03 7.61 0.69
C PHE A 98 18.33 7.93 -0.06
N PHE A 99 18.38 9.04 -0.79
CA PHE A 99 19.62 9.51 -1.39
C PHE A 99 20.51 10.19 -0.34
N VAL A 100 21.72 9.68 -0.15
CA VAL A 100 22.70 10.24 0.81
C VAL A 100 23.75 11.08 0.09
N ASN A 101 24.65 10.43 -0.65
CA ASN A 101 25.78 11.11 -1.31
C ASN A 101 26.13 10.53 -2.70
N GLY A 102 25.42 9.49 -3.16
CA GLY A 102 25.66 8.84 -4.44
C GLY A 102 26.80 7.81 -4.47
N GLU A 103 27.45 7.51 -3.34
CA GLU A 103 28.63 6.62 -3.30
C GLU A 103 28.30 5.14 -3.01
N GLY A 104 27.03 4.81 -2.75
CA GLY A 104 26.59 3.42 -2.55
C GLY A 104 26.64 2.58 -3.83
N HIS A 105 26.75 1.27 -3.69
CA HIS A 105 26.89 0.33 -4.81
C HIS A 105 25.96 -0.88 -4.72
N SER A 106 24.85 -0.75 -3.97
CA SER A 106 23.85 -1.81 -3.83
C SER A 106 22.85 -1.76 -4.98
N GLN A 107 22.60 -2.91 -5.60
CA GLN A 107 21.54 -3.06 -6.58
C GLN A 107 20.15 -2.92 -5.94
N ALA A 108 19.22 -2.34 -6.68
CA ALA A 108 17.81 -2.32 -6.30
C ALA A 108 17.27 -3.75 -6.26
N HIS A 109 16.50 -4.05 -5.22
CA HIS A 109 15.69 -5.25 -5.09
C HIS A 109 14.24 -4.81 -4.82
N PRO A 110 13.53 -4.36 -5.86
CA PRO A 110 12.16 -3.85 -5.72
C PRO A 110 11.23 -4.93 -5.16
N PHE A 111 10.48 -4.57 -4.13
CA PHE A 111 9.53 -5.46 -3.49
C PHE A 111 8.21 -4.74 -3.18
N PHE A 112 8.27 -3.47 -2.78
CA PHE A 112 7.10 -2.72 -2.35
C PHE A 112 6.38 -2.04 -3.52
N TYR A 113 7.09 -1.29 -4.37
CA TYR A 113 6.45 -0.62 -5.52
C TYR A 113 5.79 -1.62 -6.49
N PRO A 114 6.45 -2.72 -6.89
CA PRO A 114 5.82 -3.72 -7.76
C PRO A 114 4.55 -4.32 -7.15
N ALA A 115 4.54 -4.57 -5.83
CA ALA A 115 3.35 -5.06 -5.13
C ALA A 115 2.20 -4.05 -5.16
N VAL A 116 2.49 -2.76 -4.98
CA VAL A 116 1.50 -1.68 -5.12
C VAL A 116 0.96 -1.64 -6.55
N GLN A 117 1.82 -1.66 -7.56
CA GLN A 117 1.38 -1.64 -8.97
C GLN A 117 0.48 -2.82 -9.31
N GLN A 118 0.79 -4.00 -8.78
CA GLN A 118 0.04 -5.21 -9.03
C GLN A 118 -1.39 -5.15 -8.48
N HIS A 119 -1.58 -4.62 -7.27
CA HIS A 119 -2.85 -4.72 -6.55
C HIS A 119 -3.65 -3.42 -6.46
N ILE A 120 -3.06 -2.25 -6.68
CA ILE A 120 -3.83 -0.99 -6.68
C ILE A 120 -5.02 -0.99 -7.67
N PRO A 121 -4.97 -1.66 -8.85
CA PRO A 121 -6.13 -1.74 -9.73
C PRO A 121 -7.32 -2.53 -9.15
N GLU A 122 -7.10 -3.34 -8.11
CA GLU A 122 -8.14 -4.14 -7.43
C GLU A 122 -9.02 -3.29 -6.50
N LEU A 123 -8.61 -2.05 -6.17
CA LEU A 123 -9.30 -1.21 -5.19
C LEU A 123 -10.74 -0.87 -5.59
N ILE A 124 -10.95 -0.41 -6.84
CA ILE A 124 -12.30 -0.07 -7.30
C ILE A 124 -13.21 -1.30 -7.35
N PRO A 125 -12.81 -2.43 -7.96
CA PRO A 125 -13.60 -3.67 -7.91
C PRO A 125 -13.96 -4.14 -6.50
N GLU A 126 -13.03 -4.06 -5.55
CA GLU A 126 -13.31 -4.50 -4.18
C GLU A 126 -14.24 -3.52 -3.44
N VAL A 127 -14.14 -2.21 -3.70
CA VAL A 127 -15.09 -1.21 -3.19
C VAL A 127 -16.49 -1.49 -3.72
N GLU A 128 -16.64 -1.71 -5.04
CA GLU A 128 -17.93 -2.03 -5.67
C GLU A 128 -18.54 -3.29 -5.05
N LYS A 129 -17.74 -4.36 -4.93
CA LYS A 129 -18.13 -5.62 -4.30
C LYS A 129 -18.57 -5.46 -2.84
N GLU A 130 -17.89 -4.64 -2.05
CA GLU A 130 -18.26 -4.37 -0.66
C GLU A 130 -19.53 -3.51 -0.54
N LEU A 131 -19.73 -2.56 -1.46
CA LEU A 131 -20.94 -1.72 -1.50
C LEU A 131 -22.17 -2.52 -1.94
N GLU A 132 -22.04 -3.44 -2.89
CA GLU A 132 -23.15 -4.32 -3.32
C GLU A 132 -23.75 -5.11 -2.16
N LYS A 133 -22.93 -5.49 -1.17
CA LYS A 133 -23.38 -6.22 0.04
C LYS A 133 -24.33 -5.39 0.91
N LEU A 134 -24.34 -4.06 0.77
CA LEU A 134 -25.24 -3.17 1.50
C LEU A 134 -26.63 -3.08 0.85
N THR A 135 -26.73 -3.46 -0.41
CA THR A 135 -27.96 -3.37 -1.21
C THR A 135 -28.71 -4.71 -1.36
N LYS A 136 -28.11 -5.80 -0.87
CA LYS A 136 -28.72 -7.14 -0.78
C LYS A 136 -29.43 -7.30 0.56
#